data_AF-A0A849Z532-F1
#
_entry.id   AF-A0A849Z532-F1
#
_cell.length_a   1.000
_cell.length_b   1.000
_cell.length_c   1.000
_cell.angle_alpha   90.00
_cell.angle_beta   90.00
_cell.angle_gamma   90.00
#
_symmetry.space_group_name_H-M   'P 1'
#
loop_
_entity.id
_entity.type
_entity.pdbx_description
1 polymer ?
#
loop_
_entity_poly.entity_id
_entity_poly.type
_entity_poly.pdbx_seq_one_letter_code
_entity_poly.pdbx_strand_id
1 'polypeptide(L)' 'YMEGDKLVFTAEYHAKRGYCCNSKCRHCPYKEAGQTKPVVITGLPFKLPK' A
#
# COMPACT_ATOMS: atom_id res chain seq x y z
N TYR A 1 3.80 16.48 -9.32
CA TYR A 1 3.57 17.91 -9.62
C TYR A 1 4.04 18.72 -8.43
N MET A 2 4.38 20.00 -8.63
CA MET A 2 4.83 20.87 -7.55
C MET A 2 3.60 21.59 -6.97
N GLU A 3 3.42 21.53 -5.66
CA GLU A 3 2.39 22.28 -4.93
C GLU A 3 3.10 23.21 -3.96
N GLY A 4 3.25 24.47 -4.36
CA GLY A 4 4.16 25.42 -3.70
C GLY A 4 5.60 24.89 -3.70
N ASP A 5 6.27 24.97 -2.56
CA ASP A 5 7.63 24.47 -2.32
C ASP A 5 7.73 22.95 -2.10
N LYS A 6 6.62 22.21 -2.22
CA LYS A 6 6.60 20.75 -1.98
C LYS A 6 6.40 19.98 -3.28
N LEU A 7 7.28 19.02 -3.52
CA LEU A 7 7.13 18.05 -4.61
C LEU A 7 6.08 16.99 -4.21
N VAL A 8 4.93 17.00 -4.87
CA VAL A 8 3.88 16.00 -4.66
C VAL A 8 4.03 14.88 -5.68
N PHE A 9 4.33 13.68 -5.18
CA PHE A 9 4.38 12.47 -5.98
C PHE A 9 2.96 11.96 -6.26
N THR A 10 2.72 11.49 -7.48
CA THR A 10 1.46 10.88 -7.90
C THR A 10 1.28 9.49 -7.29
N ALA A 11 0.05 8.97 -7.33
CA ALA A 11 -0.22 7.60 -6.92
C ALA A 11 0.55 6.58 -7.79
N GLU A 12 0.66 6.85 -9.10
CA GLU A 12 1.38 5.99 -10.03
C GLU A 12 2.89 5.91 -9.74
N TYR A 13 3.48 7.02 -9.30
CA TYR A 13 4.87 7.04 -8.83
C TYR A 13 5.06 6.15 -7.58
N HIS A 14 4.13 6.23 -6.63
CA HIS A 14 4.16 5.37 -5.44
C HIS A 14 3.91 3.89 -5.77
N ALA A 15 3.05 3.60 -6.74
CA ALA A 15 2.81 2.24 -7.24
C ALA A 15 4.07 1.63 -7.87
N LYS A 16 4.80 2.41 -8.69
CA LYS A 16 6.10 1.99 -9.24
C LYS A 16 7.17 1.81 -8.16
N ARG A 17 7.15 2.63 -7.12
CA ARG A 17 8.11 2.60 -6.01
C ARG A 17 7.86 1.46 -5.03
N GLY A 18 6.60 1.06 -4.86
CA GLY A 18 6.20 -0.04 -3.98
C GLY A 18 6.17 0.28 -2.48
N TYR A 19 6.39 1.54 -2.07
CA TYR A 19 6.31 1.95 -0.66
C TYR A 19 5.92 3.42 -0.45
N CYS A 20 5.41 3.73 0.75
CA CYS A 20 5.06 5.08 1.19
C CYS A 20 6.32 5.90 1.52
N CYS A 21 6.43 7.12 0.99
CA CYS A 21 7.54 8.02 1.31
C CYS A 21 7.41 8.75 2.65
N ASN A 22 6.29 8.59 3.37
CA ASN A 22 5.98 9.24 4.66
C ASN A 22 5.98 10.78 4.65
N SER A 23 6.12 11.43 3.50
CA SER A 23 6.08 12.90 3.35
C SER A 23 4.67 13.51 3.34
N LYS A 24 3.66 12.80 3.86
CA LYS A 24 2.25 13.22 3.92
C LYS A 24 1.69 13.73 2.57
N CYS A 25 2.02 13.04 1.47
CA CYS A 25 1.48 13.36 0.15
C CYS A 25 -0.04 13.18 0.10
N ARG A 26 -0.76 14.09 -0.57
CA ARG A 26 -2.23 14.05 -0.67
C ARG A 26 -2.76 12.84 -1.45
N HIS A 27 -2.05 12.41 -2.48
CA HIS A 27 -2.42 11.25 -3.31
C HIS A 27 -1.60 10.01 -2.96
N CYS A 28 -1.23 9.83 -1.69
CA CYS A 28 -0.49 8.65 -1.27
C CYS A 28 -1.43 7.44 -1.23
N PRO A 29 -1.25 6.41 -2.09
CA PRO A 29 -2.11 5.24 -2.10
C PRO A 29 -2.02 4.48 -0.77
N TYR A 30 -0.87 4.52 -0.10
CA TYR A 30 -0.64 3.84 1.18
C TYR A 30 -1.25 4.55 2.40
N LYS A 31 -1.72 5.79 2.26
CA LYS A 31 -2.26 6.56 3.41
C LYS A 31 -3.67 6.11 3.79
N GLU A 32 -4.44 5.60 2.83
CA GLU A 32 -5.79 5.09 3.02
C GLU A 32 -5.90 3.60 2.69
N ALA A 33 -5.02 3.07 1.84
CA ALA A 33 -5.03 1.66 1.49
C ALA A 33 -4.26 0.83 2.54
N GLY A 34 -4.91 0.59 3.68
CA GLY A 34 -4.75 -0.70 4.36
C GLY A 34 -5.27 -1.79 3.43
N GLN A 35 -4.45 -2.23 2.46
CA GLN A 35 -4.81 -3.30 1.56
C GLN A 35 -4.86 -4.60 2.36
N THR A 36 -6.02 -4.88 2.96
CA THR A 36 -6.42 -6.21 3.37
C THR A 36 -6.58 -7.02 2.09
N LYS A 37 -5.47 -7.54 1.57
CA LYS A 37 -5.56 -8.59 0.55
C LYS A 37 -6.24 -9.76 1.26
N PRO A 38 -7.44 -10.21 0.83
CA PRO A 38 -8.04 -11.37 1.44
C PRO A 38 -7.05 -12.51 1.24
N VAL A 39 -6.46 -12.98 2.34
CA VAL A 39 -5.65 -14.19 2.31
C VAL A 39 -6.62 -15.32 1.98
N VAL A 40 -6.69 -15.65 0.69
CA VAL A 40 -7.43 -16.81 0.22
C VAL A 40 -6.67 -18.04 0.72
N ILE A 41 -7.06 -18.53 1.89
CA ILE A 41 -6.59 -19.79 2.49
C ILE A 41 -7.11 -20.98 1.68
N THR A 42 -6.83 -21.02 0.38
CA THR A 42 -7.15 -22.17 -0.48
C THR A 42 -6.06 -23.22 -0.29
N GLY A 43 -6.17 -23.98 0.80
CA GLY A 43 -5.50 -25.29 0.90
C GLY A 43 -4.49 -25.49 2.03
N LEU A 44 -4.69 -24.94 3.23
CA LEU A 44 -4.01 -25.48 4.41
C LEU A 44 -4.81 -26.67 4.95
N PRO A 45 -4.38 -27.94 4.77
CA PRO A 45 -4.94 -29.04 5.53
C PRO A 45 -4.50 -28.86 6.98
N PHE A 46 -5.33 -28.18 7.78
CA PHE A 46 -5.14 -28.03 9.22
C PHE A 46 -5.31 -29.40 9.87
N LYS A 47 -4.29 -30.26 9.78
CA LYS A 47 -4.23 -31.54 10.47
C LYS A 47 -3.90 -31.25 11.92
N LEU A 48 -4.95 -30.94 12.69
CA LEU A 48 -4.92 -30.83 14.13
C LEU A 48 -4.40 -32.18 14.71
N PRO A 49 -3.24 -32.23 15.39
CA PRO A 49 -2.87 -33.42 16.15
C PRO A 49 -3.85 -33.59 17.31
N LYS A 50 -4.22 -34.85 17.59
CA LYS A 50 -5.19 -35.26 18.62
C LYS A 50 -4.83 -34.77 20.02
#